data_AF-A0A2D3UY62-F1
#
_entry.id   AF-A0A2D3UY62-F1
#
_cell.length_a   1.000
_cell.length_b   1.000
_cell.length_c   1.000
_cell.angle_alpha   90.00
_cell.angle_beta   90.00
_cell.angle_gamma   90.00
#
_symmetry.space_group_name_H-M   'P 1'
#
loop_
_entity.id
_entity.type
_entity.pdbx_description
1 polymer ?
#
loop_
_entity_poly.entity_id
_entity_poly.type
_entity_poly.pdbx_seq_one_letter_code
_entity_poly.pdbx_strand_id
1 'polypeptide(L)'
;MFSTLFITPSSFPSVLATDPGTCATYCAFRDVMSTACDAEYSFVVQFSTNITTTDLALKICQGCCCRRLSQPRNAGTRSCKRNIARVLKEYLAILHDASPDSIESCGYFRIDMERGSLIIIISPRIGRSGQLACAPLRLPEDDLPVLPIVVALVVFRTALNMSFTRGMRWNSHSNKFWLGVILALSALYFLLRHIGPALQHNLFEYQPLLPQRLDIARLTSPYSSTSRLTTNLVIASVKSDDISWTSRLQGLIPNLRIIRYVSNDQTAQYHPARPKAREALMYLTYLQDFYHDLADINIFIHADERSWHMDATLRKSLTFALTQLDLAQVVERGYFNLRTWAGDNPEHDCPNGFNTSKTALDSPKGEERLMAPVFLANFPGEDLPEILAGPCCSQFAVSKAAVLSRPIEQYQRSAQYLIDSPWPDQPVGRPWERLWPYLFQKRAIDCNSEWRTLCRMYGVCFPGQEEGHQRYESLWKEKDQLEEKIGLWREIWSPRMIRKDRSRLRDVEHELEEMLLQALSHGLDMAVRQEAGRAVD
;
A
#
# COMPACT_ATOMS: atom_id res chain seq x y z
N MET A 1 14.18 -7.85 39.99
CA MET A 1 14.80 -8.46 38.80
C MET A 1 15.84 -7.48 38.27
N PHE A 2 17.11 -7.86 38.27
CA PHE A 2 18.18 -7.06 37.68
C PHE A 2 18.35 -7.48 36.22
N SER A 3 18.21 -6.56 35.28
CA SER A 3 18.41 -6.82 33.85
C SER A 3 19.76 -6.25 33.43
N THR A 4 20.70 -7.12 33.07
CA THR A 4 22.03 -6.71 32.58
C THR A 4 22.09 -6.88 31.06
N LEU A 5 22.20 -5.77 30.32
CA LEU A 5 22.35 -5.79 28.87
C LEU A 5 23.85 -5.89 28.51
N PHE A 6 24.25 -6.92 27.76
CA PHE A 6 25.60 -7.08 27.23
C PHE A 6 25.60 -6.85 25.71
N ILE A 7 26.37 -5.88 25.24
CA ILE A 7 26.60 -5.67 23.80
C ILE A 7 28.03 -6.09 23.49
N THR A 8 28.21 -7.16 22.70
CA THR A 8 29.51 -7.62 22.20
C THR A 8 29.70 -7.24 20.73
N PRO A 9 30.95 -7.01 20.26
CA PRO A 9 31.22 -6.54 18.89
C PRO A 9 30.91 -7.56 17.78
N SER A 10 30.42 -8.76 18.13
CA SER A 10 30.06 -9.84 17.19
C SER A 10 28.67 -9.69 16.55
N SER A 11 27.95 -8.59 16.80
CA SER A 11 26.63 -8.30 16.21
C SER A 11 26.70 -7.56 14.86
N PHE A 12 27.90 -7.44 14.27
CA PHE A 12 28.07 -6.95 12.91
C PHE A 12 28.10 -8.13 11.93
N PRO A 13 27.41 -8.06 10.78
CA PRO A 13 27.52 -9.08 9.75
C PRO A 13 28.99 -9.20 9.32
N SER A 14 29.46 -10.44 9.31
CA SER A 14 30.83 -10.82 8.97
C SER A 14 31.13 -10.53 7.50
N VAL A 15 31.70 -9.36 7.21
CA VAL A 15 32.57 -9.18 6.04
C VAL A 15 33.98 -9.54 6.49
N LEU A 16 34.56 -10.53 5.83
CA LEU A 16 35.90 -11.08 6.06
C LEU A 16 36.94 -9.97 6.27
N ALA A 17 37.35 -9.80 7.52
CA ALA A 17 38.43 -8.92 7.93
C ALA A 17 39.75 -9.67 7.87
N THR A 18 40.35 -9.70 6.68
CA THR A 18 41.79 -10.00 6.52
C THR A 18 42.40 -9.06 5.48
N ASP A 19 42.23 -7.73 5.65
CA ASP A 19 43.13 -6.74 5.04
C ASP A 19 43.00 -5.37 5.74
N PRO A 20 44.08 -4.59 6.00
CA PRO A 20 44.00 -3.26 6.59
C PRO A 20 43.35 -2.19 5.67
N GLY A 21 42.96 -2.54 4.44
CA GLY A 21 42.41 -1.63 3.44
C GLY A 21 40.92 -1.28 3.59
N THR A 22 40.11 -2.08 4.29
CA THR A 22 38.64 -1.91 4.28
C THR A 22 38.14 -0.75 5.14
N CYS A 23 38.94 -0.28 6.10
CA CYS A 23 38.61 0.91 6.88
C CYS A 23 38.90 2.21 6.10
N ALA A 24 39.74 2.16 5.07
CA ALA A 24 39.97 3.28 4.15
C ALA A 24 38.83 3.44 3.14
N THR A 25 38.19 2.34 2.72
CA THR A 25 37.09 2.39 1.73
C THR A 25 35.82 3.04 2.26
N TYR A 26 35.53 2.94 3.57
CA TYR A 26 34.42 3.67 4.20
C TYR A 26 34.73 5.15 4.46
N CYS A 27 36.01 5.54 4.52
CA CYS A 27 36.44 6.93 4.57
C CYS A 27 36.58 7.56 3.17
N ALA A 28 36.66 6.75 2.09
CA ALA A 28 36.83 7.21 0.71
C ALA A 28 35.52 7.67 0.03
N PHE A 29 34.36 7.50 0.66
CA PHE A 29 33.12 8.15 0.20
C PHE A 29 32.98 9.61 0.69
N ARG A 30 34.10 10.21 1.13
CA ARG A 30 34.22 11.57 1.65
C ARG A 30 35.07 12.50 0.77
N ASP A 31 35.21 12.22 -0.54
CA ASP A 31 35.88 13.13 -1.47
C ASP A 31 34.91 13.90 -2.39
N VAL A 32 33.60 13.88 -2.13
CA VAL A 32 32.61 14.73 -2.85
C VAL A 32 31.92 15.77 -1.96
N MET A 33 32.19 15.82 -0.65
CA MET A 33 31.62 16.86 0.24
C MET A 33 32.70 17.46 1.17
N SER A 34 33.81 17.92 0.60
CA SER A 34 34.90 18.61 1.31
C SER A 34 34.77 20.14 1.33
N THR A 35 33.56 20.69 1.46
CA THR A 35 33.32 22.16 1.40
C THR A 35 32.40 22.68 2.49
N ALA A 36 32.48 22.16 3.72
CA ALA A 36 31.71 22.74 4.84
C ALA A 36 32.38 22.56 6.22
N CYS A 37 33.71 22.61 6.30
CA CYS A 37 34.42 22.75 7.57
C CYS A 37 35.14 24.09 7.64
N ASP A 38 34.37 25.18 7.66
CA ASP A 38 34.80 26.48 8.18
C ASP A 38 33.55 27.35 8.40
N ALA A 39 32.97 27.26 9.60
CA ALA A 39 32.18 28.30 10.25
C ALA A 39 31.58 27.74 11.55
N GLU A 40 31.70 28.51 12.63
CA GLU A 40 30.97 28.31 13.88
C GLU A 40 29.45 28.27 13.62
N TYR A 41 28.85 27.08 13.69
CA TYR A 41 27.41 26.95 13.86
C TYR A 41 27.10 25.90 14.94
N SER A 42 26.33 26.33 15.93
CA SER A 42 25.69 25.47 16.92
C SER A 42 24.65 24.60 16.22
N PHE A 43 24.88 23.29 16.14
CA PHE A 43 23.85 22.37 15.64
C PHE A 43 22.78 22.15 16.71
N VAL A 44 21.65 22.84 16.58
CA VAL A 44 20.38 22.44 17.21
C VAL A 44 19.84 21.24 16.42
N VAL A 45 19.88 20.06 17.02
CA VAL A 45 19.32 18.84 16.43
C VAL A 45 17.87 18.71 16.84
N GLN A 46 16.95 18.95 15.90
CA GLN A 46 15.52 18.70 16.09
C GLN A 46 15.25 17.21 15.87
N PHE A 47 14.62 16.54 16.83
CA PHE A 47 14.28 15.12 16.74
C PHE A 47 12.87 14.95 16.13
N SER A 48 12.77 14.10 15.11
CA SER A 48 11.51 13.55 14.61
C SER A 48 11.11 12.32 15.43
N THR A 49 9.81 12.08 15.58
CA THR A 49 9.17 11.13 16.52
C THR A 49 9.37 9.64 16.20
N ASN A 50 10.13 9.28 15.16
CA ASN A 50 10.44 7.89 14.82
C ASN A 50 11.96 7.68 14.72
N ILE A 51 12.59 7.19 15.79
CA ILE A 51 14.01 6.83 15.82
C ILE A 51 14.14 5.31 15.87
N THR A 52 14.78 4.73 14.85
CA THR A 52 15.08 3.29 14.82
C THR A 52 16.36 2.96 15.61
N THR A 53 16.52 1.72 16.08
CA THR A 53 17.73 1.26 16.80
C THR A 53 19.02 1.42 15.98
N THR A 54 18.90 1.45 14.66
CA THR A 54 19.99 1.62 13.70
C THR A 54 20.50 3.07 13.67
N ASP A 55 19.61 4.06 13.79
CA ASP A 55 19.98 5.49 13.87
C ASP A 55 20.72 5.83 15.16
N LEU A 56 20.32 5.21 16.27
CA LEU A 56 20.98 5.36 17.56
C LEU A 56 22.41 4.80 17.52
N ALA A 57 22.60 3.62 16.92
CA ALA A 57 23.91 3.01 16.74
C ALA A 57 24.83 3.84 15.82
N LEU A 58 24.28 4.40 14.73
CA LEU A 58 25.03 5.26 13.80
C LEU A 58 25.53 6.55 14.47
N LYS A 59 24.69 7.20 15.26
CA LYS A 59 25.03 8.43 16.00
C LYS A 59 26.06 8.19 17.10
N ILE A 60 25.98 7.05 17.80
CA ILE A 60 26.99 6.63 18.79
C ILE A 60 28.35 6.38 18.10
N CYS A 61 28.35 5.76 16.91
CA CYS A 61 29.56 5.53 16.13
C CYS A 61 30.20 6.84 15.62
N GLN A 62 29.41 7.77 15.07
CA GLN A 62 29.88 9.08 14.60
C GLN A 62 30.52 9.93 15.72
N GLY A 63 29.91 9.94 16.91
CA GLY A 63 30.41 10.69 18.07
C GLY A 63 31.75 10.19 18.62
N CYS A 64 32.04 8.89 18.53
CA CYS A 64 33.31 8.32 18.99
C CYS A 64 34.40 8.26 17.89
N CYS A 65 34.04 8.30 16.60
CA CYS A 65 35.00 8.37 15.49
C CYS A 65 35.64 9.77 15.33
N CYS A 66 34.87 10.85 15.42
CA CYS A 66 35.38 12.22 15.18
C CYS A 66 36.47 12.69 16.17
N ARG A 67 36.57 12.12 17.37
CA ARG A 67 37.58 12.55 18.39
C ARG A 67 38.77 11.62 18.56
N ARG A 68 38.77 10.44 17.93
CA ARG A 68 39.94 9.55 17.94
C ARG A 68 41.10 10.13 17.14
N LEU A 69 40.81 11.06 16.23
CA LEU A 69 41.79 11.71 15.36
C LEU A 69 42.60 12.84 16.05
N SER A 70 42.26 13.27 17.28
CA SER A 70 42.87 14.48 17.86
C SER A 70 43.54 14.38 19.23
N GLN A 71 43.55 13.23 19.95
CA GLN A 71 44.21 13.14 21.26
C GLN A 71 44.77 11.74 21.64
N PRO A 72 45.80 11.66 22.53
CA PRO A 72 46.48 10.42 22.86
C PRO A 72 45.63 9.41 23.67
N ARG A 73 46.03 8.13 23.56
CA ARG A 73 45.25 6.88 23.77
C ARG A 73 44.40 6.75 25.04
N ASN A 74 44.64 7.51 26.11
CA ASN A 74 43.90 7.39 27.38
C ASN A 74 42.88 8.52 27.65
N ALA A 75 42.92 9.63 26.91
CA ALA A 75 41.93 10.71 27.05
C ALA A 75 40.63 10.43 26.28
N GLY A 76 40.72 9.72 25.15
CA GLY A 76 39.59 9.39 24.28
C GLY A 76 38.52 8.49 24.92
N THR A 77 38.91 7.58 25.82
CA THR A 77 37.97 6.63 26.46
C THR A 77 37.09 7.30 27.52
N ARG A 78 37.62 8.23 28.33
CA ARG A 78 36.80 8.98 29.30
C ARG A 78 35.84 9.99 28.65
N SER A 79 36.21 10.56 27.50
CA SER A 79 35.33 11.48 26.74
C SER A 79 34.23 10.74 25.96
N CYS A 80 34.54 9.57 25.37
CA CYS A 80 33.54 8.74 24.69
C CYS A 80 32.53 8.14 25.71
N LYS A 81 32.98 7.74 26.91
CA LYS A 81 32.09 7.34 28.03
C LYS A 81 31.08 8.44 28.40
N ARG A 82 31.52 9.70 28.53
CA ARG A 82 30.65 10.83 28.89
C ARG A 82 29.62 11.17 27.79
N ASN A 83 30.01 11.08 26.52
CA ASN A 83 29.09 11.35 25.42
C ASN A 83 28.05 10.23 25.21
N ILE A 84 28.45 8.97 25.34
CA ILE A 84 27.51 7.83 25.29
C ILE A 84 26.49 7.94 26.43
N ALA A 85 26.95 8.28 27.65
CA ALA A 85 26.07 8.51 28.78
C ALA A 85 25.08 9.66 28.52
N ARG A 86 25.53 10.76 27.91
CA ARG A 86 24.68 11.91 27.58
C ARG A 86 23.60 11.58 26.55
N VAL A 87 23.96 10.90 25.46
CA VAL A 87 23.02 10.52 24.38
C VAL A 87 21.97 9.52 24.88
N LEU A 88 22.37 8.54 25.71
CA LEU A 88 21.43 7.61 26.33
C LEU A 88 20.48 8.30 27.32
N LYS A 89 20.98 9.29 28.07
CA LYS A 89 20.19 10.09 29.02
C LYS A 89 19.11 10.90 28.29
N GLU A 90 19.46 11.55 27.18
CA GLU A 90 18.53 12.31 26.34
C GLU A 90 17.49 11.40 25.65
N TYR A 91 17.90 10.23 25.17
CA TYR A 91 16.98 9.28 24.52
C TYR A 91 15.94 8.71 25.49
N LEU A 92 16.34 8.38 26.72
CA LEU A 92 15.44 7.88 27.76
C LEU A 92 14.51 8.98 28.31
N ALA A 93 14.99 10.23 28.36
CA ALA A 93 14.15 11.38 28.68
C ALA A 93 13.02 11.58 27.67
N ILE A 94 13.30 11.36 26.37
CA ILE A 94 12.30 11.44 25.29
C ILE A 94 11.30 10.27 25.37
N LEU A 95 11.76 9.05 25.63
CA LEU A 95 10.89 7.87 25.73
C LEU A 95 9.93 7.90 26.92
N HIS A 96 10.26 8.67 27.96
CA HIS A 96 9.50 8.71 29.21
C HIS A 96 8.94 10.10 29.55
N ASP A 97 9.05 11.05 28.63
CA ASP A 97 8.57 12.44 28.76
C ASP A 97 9.02 13.11 30.08
N ALA A 98 10.31 12.94 30.41
CA ALA A 98 10.91 13.39 31.68
C ALA A 98 12.15 14.24 31.45
N SER A 99 12.52 15.11 32.40
CA SER A 99 13.74 15.93 32.26
C SER A 99 14.99 15.06 32.47
N PRO A 100 16.08 15.28 31.70
CA PRO A 100 17.31 14.48 31.85
C PRO A 100 17.82 14.44 33.30
N ASP A 101 17.78 15.56 34.03
CA ASP A 101 18.34 15.66 35.39
C ASP A 101 17.52 14.88 36.44
N SER A 102 16.24 14.63 36.17
CA SER A 102 15.40 13.76 37.01
C SER A 102 15.78 12.27 36.90
N ILE A 103 16.36 11.84 35.78
CA ILE A 103 16.83 10.46 35.57
C ILE A 103 18.14 10.20 36.35
N GLU A 104 18.96 11.23 36.55
CA GLU A 104 20.26 11.14 37.24
C GLU A 104 20.10 11.03 38.77
N SER A 105 19.11 11.71 39.35
CA SER A 105 18.84 11.68 40.79
C SER A 105 18.26 10.35 41.30
N CYS A 106 17.54 9.59 40.46
CA CYS A 106 17.04 8.25 40.80
C CYS A 106 18.15 7.16 40.76
N GLY A 107 19.37 7.48 40.30
CA GLY A 107 20.53 6.58 40.37
C GLY A 107 20.45 5.33 39.50
N TYR A 108 19.72 5.40 38.37
CA TYR A 108 19.38 4.22 37.59
C TYR A 108 20.54 3.57 36.84
N PHE A 109 21.68 4.24 36.62
CA PHE A 109 22.71 3.72 35.69
C PHE A 109 24.12 3.75 36.27
N ARG A 110 24.85 2.65 36.10
CA ARG A 110 26.32 2.61 36.21
C ARG A 110 26.91 2.08 34.90
N ILE A 111 27.79 2.89 34.28
CA ILE A 111 28.45 2.55 33.02
C ILE A 111 29.90 2.20 33.33
N ASP A 112 30.30 0.96 33.06
CA ASP A 112 31.68 0.51 33.22
C ASP A 112 32.28 0.06 31.88
N MET A 113 33.60 0.16 31.75
CA MET A 113 34.31 -0.46 30.63
C MET A 113 35.47 -1.27 31.12
N GLU A 114 35.33 -2.58 31.01
CA GLU A 114 36.40 -3.54 31.21
C GLU A 114 36.76 -4.18 29.86
N ARG A 115 38.06 -4.23 29.56
CA ARG A 115 38.65 -4.97 28.43
C ARG A 115 37.95 -4.74 27.08
N GLY A 116 37.58 -3.48 26.80
CA GLY A 116 37.02 -3.07 25.50
C GLY A 116 35.53 -3.35 25.29
N SER A 117 34.81 -3.78 26.32
CA SER A 117 33.34 -3.96 26.29
C SER A 117 32.65 -2.88 27.12
N LEU A 118 31.57 -2.29 26.58
CA LEU A 118 30.73 -1.33 27.30
C LEU A 118 29.64 -2.07 28.08
N ILE A 119 29.62 -1.90 29.41
CA ILE A 119 28.65 -2.54 30.29
C ILE A 119 27.78 -1.44 30.91
N ILE A 120 26.48 -1.49 30.62
CA ILE A 120 25.49 -0.56 31.17
C ILE A 120 24.61 -1.35 32.14
N ILE A 121 24.73 -1.02 33.43
CA ILE A 121 23.97 -1.68 34.50
C ILE A 121 22.84 -0.74 34.91
N ILE A 122 21.59 -1.20 34.76
CA ILE A 122 20.41 -0.46 35.16
C ILE A 122 19.86 -1.03 36.47
N SER A 123 19.95 -0.27 37.55
CA SER A 123 19.49 -0.70 38.88
C SER A 123 18.80 0.45 39.61
N PRO A 124 17.57 0.26 40.13
CA PRO A 124 16.98 1.25 41.03
C PRO A 124 17.77 1.30 42.35
N ARG A 125 18.11 2.52 42.81
CA ARG A 125 18.70 2.71 44.14
C ARG A 125 17.60 2.56 45.20
N ILE A 126 17.79 1.63 46.13
CA ILE A 126 16.94 1.50 47.33
C ILE A 126 17.52 2.43 48.41
N GLY A 127 16.68 3.33 48.94
CA GLY A 127 17.07 4.25 50.01
C GLY A 127 17.23 3.55 51.37
N ARG A 128 17.90 4.19 52.33
CA ARG A 128 18.18 3.64 53.67
C ARG A 128 16.94 3.27 54.51
N SER A 129 15.73 3.65 54.08
CA SER A 129 14.45 3.31 54.72
C SER A 129 13.72 2.12 54.08
N GLY A 130 14.29 1.48 53.05
CA GLY A 130 13.68 0.30 52.42
C GLY A 130 12.54 0.57 51.42
N GLN A 131 12.23 1.84 51.11
CA GLN A 131 11.31 2.21 50.02
C GLN A 131 12.08 2.56 48.73
N LEU A 132 11.49 2.18 47.58
CA LEU A 132 11.94 2.54 46.24
C LEU A 132 11.83 4.06 46.06
N ALA A 133 12.92 4.72 45.65
CA ALA A 133 12.94 6.17 45.49
C ALA A 133 12.07 6.68 44.31
N CYS A 134 11.78 5.82 43.32
CA CYS A 134 11.02 6.14 42.10
C CYS A 134 10.22 4.89 41.64
N ALA A 135 9.10 5.08 40.91
CA ALA A 135 8.25 3.98 40.41
C ALA A 135 8.98 3.09 39.36
N PRO A 136 8.69 1.77 39.29
CA PRO A 136 9.40 0.85 38.39
C PRO A 136 9.07 1.11 36.92
N LEU A 137 10.10 1.12 36.06
CA LEU A 137 9.97 1.15 34.60
C LEU A 137 9.14 -0.06 34.12
N ARG A 138 7.98 0.17 33.49
CA ARG A 138 7.30 -0.83 32.66
C ARG A 138 7.78 -0.65 31.22
N LEU A 139 8.54 -1.63 30.73
CA LEU A 139 8.77 -1.77 29.28
C LEU A 139 7.55 -2.48 28.66
N PRO A 140 7.14 -2.13 27.44
CA PRO A 140 6.10 -2.89 26.74
C PRO A 140 6.60 -4.33 26.53
N GLU A 141 5.80 -5.31 26.94
CA GLU A 141 6.15 -6.74 26.90
C GLU A 141 6.28 -7.31 25.48
N ASP A 142 6.00 -6.53 24.43
CA ASP A 142 5.65 -7.09 23.12
C ASP A 142 6.73 -6.96 22.01
N ASP A 143 7.93 -6.42 22.27
CA ASP A 143 8.91 -6.13 21.21
C ASP A 143 10.36 -6.58 21.50
N LEU A 144 10.59 -7.83 21.91
CA LEU A 144 11.96 -8.39 21.86
C LEU A 144 12.00 -9.85 21.35
N PRO A 145 12.52 -10.12 20.13
CA PRO A 145 12.89 -11.47 19.67
C PRO A 145 14.20 -11.96 20.33
N VAL A 146 14.55 -11.39 21.48
CA VAL A 146 15.89 -11.51 22.08
C VAL A 146 15.94 -12.64 23.10
N LEU A 147 14.81 -13.17 23.57
CA LEU A 147 14.79 -14.23 24.58
C LEU A 147 15.44 -15.55 24.11
N PRO A 148 15.19 -16.08 22.89
CA PRO A 148 15.82 -17.32 22.45
C PRO A 148 17.33 -17.15 22.19
N ILE A 149 17.73 -15.99 21.64
CA ILE A 149 19.12 -15.67 21.30
C ILE A 149 19.93 -15.38 22.57
N VAL A 150 19.36 -14.69 23.56
CA VAL A 150 20.00 -14.44 24.85
C VAL A 150 20.07 -15.70 25.69
N VAL A 151 19.05 -16.57 25.68
CA VAL A 151 19.15 -17.87 26.36
C VAL A 151 20.24 -18.72 25.70
N ALA A 152 20.36 -18.74 24.37
CA ALA A 152 21.44 -19.45 23.68
C ALA A 152 22.83 -18.86 24.01
N LEU A 153 22.98 -17.53 24.03
CA LEU A 153 24.25 -16.86 24.35
C LEU A 153 24.63 -16.97 25.84
N VAL A 154 23.66 -16.99 26.75
CA VAL A 154 23.88 -17.19 28.19
C VAL A 154 24.27 -18.64 28.48
N VAL A 155 23.65 -19.62 27.81
CA VAL A 155 24.07 -21.03 27.87
C VAL A 155 25.48 -21.20 27.28
N PHE A 156 25.81 -20.50 26.18
CA PHE A 156 27.15 -20.51 25.59
C PHE A 156 28.20 -19.90 26.52
N ARG A 157 27.88 -18.79 27.19
CA ARG A 157 28.79 -18.09 28.11
C ARG A 157 28.95 -18.82 29.44
N THR A 158 27.91 -19.49 29.94
CA THR A 158 28.00 -20.34 31.14
C THR A 158 28.77 -21.63 30.87
N ALA A 159 28.60 -22.25 29.70
CA ALA A 159 29.42 -23.39 29.27
C ALA A 159 30.90 -23.04 29.09
N LEU A 160 31.20 -21.84 28.54
CA LEU A 160 32.57 -21.32 28.44
C LEU A 160 33.16 -20.94 29.81
N ASN A 161 32.38 -20.34 30.71
CA ASN A 161 32.87 -19.98 32.06
C ASN A 161 33.06 -21.20 32.97
N MET A 162 32.21 -22.22 32.90
CA MET A 162 32.41 -23.48 33.64
C MET A 162 33.68 -24.23 33.18
N SER A 163 34.18 -23.94 31.98
CA SER A 163 35.42 -24.52 31.46
C SER A 163 36.70 -23.88 32.01
N PHE A 164 36.61 -22.69 32.63
CA PHE A 164 37.79 -21.94 33.08
C PHE A 164 38.14 -22.14 34.57
N THR A 165 37.24 -22.70 35.39
CA THR A 165 37.43 -22.77 36.85
C THR A 165 37.74 -24.16 37.41
N ARG A 166 37.70 -25.24 36.62
CA ARG A 166 38.18 -26.56 37.04
C ARG A 166 38.91 -27.23 35.89
N GLY A 167 40.15 -27.66 36.12
CA GLY A 167 41.04 -28.31 35.15
C GLY A 167 40.49 -29.64 34.63
N MET A 168 39.48 -29.58 33.78
CA MET A 168 38.96 -30.69 33.00
C MET A 168 39.69 -30.67 31.65
N ARG A 169 40.44 -31.74 31.35
CA ARG A 169 41.07 -31.93 30.03
C ARG A 169 39.98 -31.85 28.95
N TRP A 170 40.00 -30.75 28.20
CA TRP A 170 39.07 -30.44 27.11
C TRP A 170 39.35 -31.35 25.92
N ASN A 171 38.60 -32.46 25.77
CA ASN A 171 38.68 -33.32 24.59
C ASN A 171 37.96 -32.66 23.40
N SER A 172 38.74 -31.98 22.55
CA SER A 172 38.30 -31.17 21.39
C SER A 172 37.30 -31.88 20.45
N HIS A 173 37.34 -33.21 20.35
CA HIS A 173 36.47 -33.98 19.46
C HIS A 173 35.04 -34.19 20.00
N SER A 174 34.90 -34.51 21.30
CA SER A 174 33.59 -34.81 21.90
C SER A 174 32.71 -33.57 22.03
N ASN A 175 33.31 -32.40 22.32
CA ASN A 175 32.57 -31.17 22.52
C ASN A 175 32.04 -30.57 21.21
N LYS A 176 32.78 -30.72 20.11
CA LYS A 176 32.31 -30.31 18.77
C LYS A 176 31.11 -31.14 18.30
N PHE A 177 31.09 -32.44 18.63
CA PHE A 177 29.96 -33.31 18.33
C PHE A 177 28.68 -32.85 19.05
N TRP A 178 28.71 -32.64 20.36
CA TRP A 178 27.54 -32.20 21.12
C TRP A 178 27.07 -30.80 20.74
N LEU A 179 27.97 -29.88 20.39
CA LEU A 179 27.60 -28.56 19.86
C LEU A 179 26.85 -28.69 18.53
N GLY A 180 27.33 -29.56 17.64
CA GLY A 180 26.67 -29.89 16.38
C GLY A 180 25.28 -30.49 16.59
N VAL A 181 25.12 -31.39 17.57
CA VAL A 181 23.82 -31.98 17.93
C VAL A 181 22.85 -30.92 18.45
N ILE A 182 23.28 -30.02 19.33
CA ILE A 182 22.42 -28.95 19.87
C ILE A 182 21.99 -27.98 18.76
N LEU A 183 22.91 -27.59 17.87
CA LEU A 183 22.59 -26.73 16.73
C LEU A 183 21.64 -27.44 15.75
N ALA A 184 21.86 -28.73 15.46
CA ALA A 184 20.97 -29.52 14.61
C ALA A 184 19.57 -29.66 15.21
N LEU A 185 19.45 -29.93 16.52
CA LEU A 185 18.16 -30.00 17.21
C LEU A 185 17.46 -28.65 17.28
N SER A 186 18.20 -27.56 17.48
CA SER A 186 17.63 -26.20 17.49
C SER A 186 17.17 -25.78 16.09
N ALA A 187 17.95 -26.08 15.06
CA ALA A 187 17.58 -25.87 13.67
C ALA A 187 16.37 -26.72 13.28
N LEU A 188 16.34 -28.00 13.69
CA LEU A 188 15.20 -28.88 13.45
C LEU A 188 13.95 -28.39 14.19
N TYR A 189 14.06 -27.92 15.43
CA TYR A 189 12.96 -27.30 16.16
C TYR A 189 12.45 -26.06 15.44
N PHE A 190 13.34 -25.16 15.01
CA PHE A 190 12.97 -23.96 14.28
C PHE A 190 12.30 -24.29 12.94
N LEU A 191 12.82 -25.28 12.22
CA LEU A 191 12.24 -25.79 10.99
C LEU A 191 10.84 -26.36 11.23
N LEU A 192 10.65 -27.24 12.23
CA LEU A 192 9.37 -27.89 12.48
C LEU A 192 8.32 -26.99 13.13
N ARG A 193 8.72 -25.97 13.91
CA ARG A 193 7.79 -25.12 14.68
C ARG A 193 7.55 -23.74 14.09
N HIS A 194 8.45 -23.24 13.25
CA HIS A 194 8.32 -21.91 12.65
C HIS A 194 8.25 -22.01 11.12
N ILE A 195 9.28 -22.53 10.46
CA ILE A 195 9.36 -22.52 8.99
C ILE A 195 8.32 -23.46 8.36
N GLY A 196 8.18 -24.69 8.84
CA GLY A 196 7.27 -25.70 8.31
C GLY A 196 5.82 -25.25 8.33
N PRO A 197 5.26 -24.84 9.49
CA PRO A 197 3.91 -24.30 9.55
C PRO A 197 3.74 -23.04 8.70
N ALA A 198 4.72 -22.12 8.70
CA ALA A 198 4.63 -20.91 7.87
C ALA A 198 4.58 -21.25 6.37
N LEU A 199 5.42 -22.15 5.89
CA LEU A 199 5.38 -22.63 4.51
C LEU A 199 4.07 -23.35 4.22
N GLN A 200 3.62 -24.23 5.12
CA GLN A 200 2.36 -24.95 4.93
C GLN A 200 1.19 -23.98 4.79
N HIS A 201 1.11 -22.96 5.64
CA HIS A 201 -0.01 -22.04 5.58
C HIS A 201 0.07 -21.06 4.40
N ASN A 202 1.26 -20.54 4.07
CA ASN A 202 1.42 -19.62 2.93
C ASN A 202 1.28 -20.34 1.58
N LEU A 203 1.64 -21.63 1.50
CA LEU A 203 1.55 -22.40 0.24
C LEU A 203 0.21 -23.13 0.07
N PHE A 204 -0.43 -23.57 1.16
CA PHE A 204 -1.62 -24.44 1.08
C PHE A 204 -2.88 -23.85 1.73
N GLU A 205 -2.79 -22.83 2.59
CA GLU A 205 -3.94 -22.35 3.38
C GLU A 205 -4.48 -20.97 2.96
N TYR A 206 -3.79 -20.23 2.07
CA TYR A 206 -4.37 -19.01 1.47
C TYR A 206 -5.18 -19.35 0.21
N GLN A 207 -6.31 -20.01 0.40
CA GLN A 207 -7.44 -19.75 -0.47
C GLN A 207 -8.19 -18.59 0.17
N PRO A 208 -8.24 -17.39 -0.45
CA PRO A 208 -9.18 -16.38 0.01
C PRO A 208 -10.54 -17.08 0.03
N LEU A 209 -11.16 -17.14 1.21
CA LEU A 209 -12.49 -17.68 1.38
C LEU A 209 -13.42 -16.69 0.68
N LEU A 210 -13.53 -16.84 -0.65
CA LEU A 210 -14.75 -16.48 -1.33
C LEU A 210 -15.82 -17.34 -0.65
N PRO A 211 -16.74 -16.73 0.10
CA PRO A 211 -17.74 -17.51 0.78
C PRO A 211 -18.62 -18.18 -0.28
N GLN A 212 -18.96 -19.45 -0.02
CA GLN A 212 -19.86 -20.26 -0.83
C GLN A 212 -21.25 -19.62 -1.05
N ARG A 213 -21.61 -18.56 -0.30
CA ARG A 213 -22.94 -17.95 -0.30
C ARG A 213 -23.12 -16.85 -1.35
N LEU A 214 -22.09 -16.02 -1.62
CA LEU A 214 -22.12 -15.07 -2.75
C LEU A 214 -21.84 -15.79 -4.07
N ASP A 215 -22.82 -16.55 -4.54
CA ASP A 215 -22.81 -17.13 -5.88
C ASP A 215 -23.22 -16.05 -6.90
N ILE A 216 -22.24 -15.47 -7.58
CA ILE A 216 -22.45 -14.43 -8.61
C ILE A 216 -23.48 -14.88 -9.66
N ALA A 217 -23.55 -16.19 -9.95
CA ALA A 217 -24.51 -16.74 -10.89
C ALA A 217 -25.95 -16.76 -10.35
N ARG A 218 -26.15 -16.68 -9.03
CA ARG A 218 -27.48 -16.56 -8.37
C ARG A 218 -27.88 -15.12 -8.10
N LEU A 219 -26.95 -14.18 -8.18
CA LEU A 219 -27.21 -12.74 -8.07
C LEU A 219 -27.70 -12.14 -9.39
N THR A 220 -28.18 -12.96 -10.33
CA THR A 220 -28.74 -12.51 -11.60
C THR A 220 -29.71 -11.37 -11.37
N SER A 221 -29.41 -10.25 -12.02
CA SER A 221 -30.20 -9.03 -12.00
C SER A 221 -31.68 -9.36 -12.24
N PRO A 222 -32.61 -8.94 -11.35
CA PRO A 222 -34.03 -9.26 -11.45
C PRO A 222 -34.73 -8.62 -12.67
N TYR A 223 -34.02 -7.81 -13.48
CA TYR A 223 -34.60 -7.10 -14.60
C TYR A 223 -34.72 -7.98 -15.85
N SER A 224 -35.80 -8.76 -15.92
CA SER A 224 -36.26 -9.42 -17.15
C SER A 224 -36.38 -8.45 -18.34
N SER A 225 -36.45 -7.13 -18.11
CA SER A 225 -36.52 -6.08 -19.13
C SER A 225 -35.20 -5.81 -19.86
N THR A 226 -34.04 -6.13 -19.27
CA THR A 226 -32.72 -5.91 -19.90
C THR A 226 -32.29 -7.06 -20.81
N SER A 227 -33.03 -8.17 -20.81
CA SER A 227 -32.74 -9.36 -21.63
C SER A 227 -32.72 -9.10 -23.15
N ARG A 228 -33.33 -7.99 -23.59
CA ARG A 228 -33.34 -7.55 -25.00
C ARG A 228 -32.19 -6.61 -25.35
N LEU A 229 -31.51 -6.03 -24.37
CA LEU A 229 -30.43 -5.08 -24.62
C LEU A 229 -29.21 -5.84 -25.15
N THR A 230 -28.60 -5.29 -26.19
CA THR A 230 -27.31 -5.72 -26.71
C THR A 230 -26.18 -5.04 -25.94
N THR A 231 -25.12 -5.79 -25.62
CA THR A 231 -23.99 -5.25 -24.85
C THR A 231 -22.66 -5.57 -25.53
N ASN A 232 -21.88 -4.54 -25.83
CA ASN A 232 -20.48 -4.71 -26.25
C ASN A 232 -19.55 -4.40 -25.08
N LEU A 233 -18.67 -5.34 -24.72
CA LEU A 233 -17.58 -5.12 -23.77
C LEU A 233 -16.28 -4.90 -24.53
N VAL A 234 -15.80 -3.67 -24.52
CA VAL A 234 -14.62 -3.18 -25.20
C VAL A 234 -13.45 -3.17 -24.23
N ILE A 235 -12.41 -3.94 -24.54
CA ILE A 235 -11.26 -4.14 -23.65
C ILE A 235 -10.03 -3.52 -24.29
N ALA A 236 -9.47 -2.50 -23.63
CA ALA A 236 -8.14 -1.99 -23.92
C ALA A 236 -7.08 -2.90 -23.28
N SER A 237 -6.15 -3.41 -24.08
CA SER A 237 -5.13 -4.36 -23.60
C SER A 237 -3.80 -4.26 -24.35
N VAL A 238 -2.79 -4.92 -23.80
CA VAL A 238 -1.60 -5.39 -24.51
C VAL A 238 -1.69 -6.91 -24.72
N LYS A 239 -0.83 -7.44 -25.59
CA LYS A 239 -0.78 -8.87 -25.94
C LYS A 239 -0.56 -9.78 -24.73
N SER A 240 0.23 -9.33 -23.76
CA SER A 240 0.55 -10.09 -22.55
C SER A 240 -0.58 -10.18 -21.53
N ASP A 241 -1.62 -9.34 -21.66
CA ASP A 241 -2.69 -9.30 -20.67
C ASP A 241 -3.57 -10.55 -20.76
N ASP A 242 -3.94 -11.06 -19.58
CA ASP A 242 -4.90 -12.15 -19.43
C ASP A 242 -6.33 -11.62 -19.30
N ILE A 243 -7.14 -11.89 -20.32
CA ILE A 243 -8.56 -11.54 -20.36
C ILE A 243 -9.47 -12.78 -20.24
N SER A 244 -8.92 -13.95 -19.89
CA SER A 244 -9.66 -15.22 -19.82
C SER A 244 -10.86 -15.14 -18.86
N TRP A 245 -10.76 -14.29 -17.83
CA TRP A 245 -11.81 -14.04 -16.86
C TRP A 245 -13.13 -13.54 -17.47
N THR A 246 -13.07 -12.85 -18.62
CA THR A 246 -14.23 -12.28 -19.30
C THR A 246 -15.20 -13.34 -19.82
N SER A 247 -14.71 -14.57 -20.05
CA SER A 247 -15.55 -15.72 -20.42
C SER A 247 -16.62 -16.02 -19.38
N ARG A 248 -16.39 -15.69 -18.09
CA ARG A 248 -17.37 -15.86 -17.00
C ARG A 248 -18.55 -14.91 -17.11
N LEU A 249 -18.41 -13.80 -17.83
CA LEU A 249 -19.50 -12.84 -18.05
C LEU A 249 -20.51 -13.36 -19.08
N GLN A 250 -20.11 -14.33 -19.92
CA GLN A 250 -20.96 -14.92 -20.92
C GLN A 250 -22.14 -15.63 -20.24
N GLY A 251 -23.37 -15.23 -20.57
CA GLY A 251 -24.58 -15.73 -19.94
C GLY A 251 -24.99 -15.02 -18.64
N LEU A 252 -24.11 -14.20 -18.04
CA LEU A 252 -24.46 -13.31 -16.93
C LEU A 252 -24.88 -11.92 -17.41
N ILE A 253 -24.28 -11.45 -18.51
CA ILE A 253 -24.65 -10.19 -19.15
C ILE A 253 -25.47 -10.47 -20.42
N PRO A 254 -26.66 -9.86 -20.59
CA PRO A 254 -27.50 -10.05 -21.77
C PRO A 254 -26.78 -9.69 -23.08
N ASN A 255 -26.89 -10.61 -24.06
CA ASN A 255 -26.41 -10.44 -25.44
C ASN A 255 -24.98 -9.86 -25.53
N LEU A 256 -24.09 -10.34 -24.65
CA LEU A 256 -22.72 -9.84 -24.53
C LEU A 256 -21.83 -10.26 -25.70
N ARG A 257 -21.21 -9.26 -26.34
CA ARG A 257 -20.10 -9.43 -27.28
C ARG A 257 -18.82 -8.82 -26.71
N ILE A 258 -17.75 -9.61 -26.66
CA ILE A 258 -16.44 -9.17 -26.16
C ILE A 258 -15.58 -8.72 -27.34
N ILE A 259 -15.02 -7.51 -27.26
CA ILE A 259 -14.22 -6.87 -28.30
C ILE A 259 -12.90 -6.40 -27.68
N ARG A 260 -11.81 -7.12 -27.98
CA ARG A 260 -10.49 -6.82 -27.42
C ARG A 260 -9.66 -6.01 -28.41
N TYR A 261 -9.30 -4.79 -28.04
CA TYR A 261 -8.26 -4.01 -28.72
C TYR A 261 -6.89 -4.32 -28.10
N VAL A 262 -5.90 -4.57 -28.95
CA VAL A 262 -4.52 -4.86 -28.53
C VAL A 262 -3.58 -3.77 -29.04
N SER A 263 -3.03 -2.98 -28.12
CA SER A 263 -2.23 -1.80 -28.47
C SER A 263 -0.88 -2.13 -29.13
N ASN A 264 -0.21 -3.21 -28.69
CA ASN A 264 1.14 -3.59 -29.11
C ASN A 264 1.18 -4.79 -30.08
N ASP A 265 0.09 -5.08 -30.78
CA ASP A 265 0.03 -6.14 -31.79
C ASP A 265 -0.78 -5.69 -33.03
N GLN A 266 -0.07 -5.30 -34.10
CA GLN A 266 -0.68 -4.88 -35.37
C GLN A 266 -1.29 -6.04 -36.16
N THR A 267 -1.14 -7.29 -35.70
CA THR A 267 -1.76 -8.47 -36.32
C THR A 267 -3.04 -8.91 -35.60
N ALA A 268 -3.36 -8.28 -34.46
CA ALA A 268 -4.62 -8.52 -33.76
C ALA A 268 -5.82 -8.14 -34.65
N GLN A 269 -7.00 -8.71 -34.40
CA GLN A 269 -8.19 -8.36 -35.17
C GLN A 269 -8.59 -6.89 -34.98
N TYR A 270 -8.48 -6.40 -33.75
CA TYR A 270 -8.76 -5.01 -33.39
C TYR A 270 -7.51 -4.43 -32.74
N HIS A 271 -6.98 -3.36 -33.33
CA HIS A 271 -5.81 -2.65 -32.85
C HIS A 271 -5.91 -1.17 -33.24
N PRO A 272 -5.33 -0.26 -32.44
CA PRO A 272 -5.22 1.12 -32.86
C PRO A 272 -4.19 1.26 -33.99
N ALA A 273 -4.18 2.40 -34.67
CA ALA A 273 -3.19 2.68 -35.71
C ALA A 273 -1.74 2.67 -35.16
N ARG A 274 -1.55 3.05 -33.90
CA ARG A 274 -0.26 3.05 -33.17
C ARG A 274 -0.48 2.84 -31.66
N PRO A 275 0.49 2.29 -30.92
CA PRO A 275 0.43 2.16 -29.46
C PRO A 275 0.62 3.53 -28.78
N LYS A 276 -0.45 4.31 -28.64
CA LYS A 276 -0.41 5.67 -28.12
C LYS A 276 -1.71 6.06 -27.41
N ALA A 277 -1.61 7.00 -26.48
CA ALA A 277 -2.68 7.49 -25.61
C ALA A 277 -3.40 6.41 -24.79
N ARG A 278 -2.71 5.31 -24.47
CA ARG A 278 -3.20 4.17 -23.69
C ARG A 278 -4.59 3.70 -24.13
N GLU A 279 -5.54 3.62 -23.21
CA GLU A 279 -6.91 3.16 -23.44
C GLU A 279 -7.68 4.12 -24.36
N ALA A 280 -7.39 5.43 -24.30
CA ALA A 280 -8.17 6.45 -24.98
C ALA A 280 -8.18 6.28 -26.49
N LEU A 281 -7.02 6.00 -27.11
CA LEU A 281 -6.98 5.78 -28.56
C LEU A 281 -7.73 4.51 -28.95
N MET A 282 -7.57 3.41 -28.20
CA MET A 282 -8.30 2.17 -28.48
C MET A 282 -9.82 2.36 -28.41
N TYR A 283 -10.30 3.09 -27.39
CA TYR A 283 -11.72 3.37 -27.25
C TYR A 283 -12.24 4.28 -28.37
N LEU A 284 -11.50 5.31 -28.76
CA LEU A 284 -11.87 6.18 -29.87
C LEU A 284 -11.81 5.43 -31.22
N THR A 285 -10.88 4.49 -31.39
CA THR A 285 -10.86 3.60 -32.56
C THR A 285 -12.11 2.72 -32.58
N TYR A 286 -12.50 2.10 -31.46
CA TYR A 286 -13.76 1.35 -31.37
C TYR A 286 -14.99 2.20 -31.75
N LEU A 287 -15.08 3.41 -31.20
CA LEU A 287 -16.21 4.31 -31.46
C LEU A 287 -16.33 4.70 -32.94
N GLN A 288 -15.23 4.66 -33.69
CA GLN A 288 -15.22 4.84 -35.14
C GLN A 288 -15.57 3.54 -35.87
N ASP A 289 -14.89 2.45 -35.56
CA ASP A 289 -15.04 1.15 -36.23
C ASP A 289 -16.48 0.63 -36.14
N PHE A 290 -17.14 0.87 -35.00
CA PHE A 290 -18.47 0.37 -34.68
C PHE A 290 -19.56 1.43 -34.72
N TYR A 291 -19.29 2.66 -35.17
CA TYR A 291 -20.24 3.78 -35.09
C TYR A 291 -21.64 3.44 -35.65
N HIS A 292 -21.70 2.66 -36.73
CA HIS A 292 -22.94 2.21 -37.37
C HIS A 292 -23.44 0.83 -36.90
N ASP A 293 -22.69 0.13 -36.04
CA ASP A 293 -22.99 -1.22 -35.50
C ASP A 293 -22.86 -1.25 -33.95
N LEU A 294 -23.17 -0.13 -33.30
CA LEU A 294 -23.14 -0.03 -31.83
C LEU A 294 -24.22 -0.92 -31.21
N ALA A 295 -23.84 -1.62 -30.14
CA ALA A 295 -24.77 -2.23 -29.21
C ALA A 295 -25.53 -1.15 -28.41
N ASP A 296 -26.68 -1.51 -27.83
CA ASP A 296 -27.48 -0.60 -26.99
C ASP A 296 -26.64 -0.02 -25.85
N ILE A 297 -25.72 -0.84 -25.31
CA ILE A 297 -24.75 -0.46 -24.28
C ILE A 297 -23.36 -0.89 -24.71
N ASN A 298 -22.40 0.03 -24.52
CA ASN A 298 -21.00 -0.16 -24.83
C ASN A 298 -20.21 0.10 -23.56
N ILE A 299 -19.52 -0.92 -23.04
CA ILE A 299 -18.77 -0.87 -21.79
C ILE A 299 -17.28 -0.90 -22.11
N PHE A 300 -16.52 0.03 -21.57
CA PHE A 300 -15.10 0.23 -21.81
C PHE A 300 -14.32 -0.05 -20.53
N ILE A 301 -13.35 -0.97 -20.61
CA ILE A 301 -12.50 -1.38 -19.49
C ILE A 301 -11.05 -1.63 -19.95
N HIS A 302 -10.11 -1.57 -19.01
CA HIS A 302 -8.79 -2.16 -19.22
C HIS A 302 -8.82 -3.68 -18.90
N ALA A 303 -7.73 -4.38 -19.16
CA ALA A 303 -7.71 -5.84 -19.16
C ALA A 303 -7.80 -6.53 -17.78
N ASP A 304 -7.38 -5.88 -16.70
CA ASP A 304 -7.23 -6.56 -15.40
C ASP A 304 -8.58 -6.79 -14.71
N GLU A 305 -8.87 -8.03 -14.31
CA GLU A 305 -10.09 -8.38 -13.57
C GLU A 305 -10.20 -7.67 -12.22
N ARG A 306 -9.05 -7.50 -11.55
CA ARG A 306 -8.92 -6.83 -10.26
C ARG A 306 -8.01 -5.65 -10.39
N SER A 307 -8.50 -4.48 -10.00
CA SER A 307 -7.72 -3.26 -10.03
C SER A 307 -7.96 -2.44 -8.77
N TRP A 308 -6.95 -1.68 -8.38
CA TRP A 308 -6.96 -0.78 -7.22
C TRP A 308 -8.02 0.33 -7.34
N HIS A 309 -8.42 0.66 -8.56
CA HIS A 309 -9.35 1.75 -8.84
C HIS A 309 -10.81 1.29 -8.95
N MET A 310 -11.10 0.01 -8.69
CA MET A 310 -12.47 -0.50 -8.52
C MET A 310 -12.88 -0.39 -7.05
N ASP A 311 -14.14 -0.03 -6.80
CA ASP A 311 -14.67 0.22 -5.45
C ASP A 311 -14.60 -1.03 -4.57
N ALA A 312 -14.32 -0.85 -3.28
CA ALA A 312 -14.25 -1.93 -2.30
C ALA A 312 -15.62 -2.59 -2.09
N THR A 313 -16.70 -1.79 -2.13
CA THR A 313 -18.08 -2.31 -2.18
C THR A 313 -18.32 -3.23 -3.39
N LEU A 314 -17.66 -2.97 -4.53
CA LEU A 314 -17.66 -3.85 -5.70
C LEU A 314 -16.55 -4.92 -5.65
N ARG A 315 -16.01 -5.16 -4.46
CA ARG A 315 -15.01 -6.17 -4.13
C ARG A 315 -13.72 -6.05 -4.95
N LYS A 316 -13.41 -4.86 -5.46
CA LYS A 316 -12.30 -4.62 -6.40
C LYS A 316 -12.31 -5.59 -7.58
N SER A 317 -13.50 -6.02 -8.05
CA SER A 317 -13.68 -7.04 -9.09
C SER A 317 -14.57 -6.52 -10.22
N LEU A 318 -14.02 -6.45 -11.43
CA LEU A 318 -14.80 -6.14 -12.63
C LEU A 318 -15.86 -7.20 -12.91
N THR A 319 -15.57 -8.48 -12.62
CA THR A 319 -16.57 -9.55 -12.78
C THR A 319 -17.81 -9.25 -11.94
N PHE A 320 -17.61 -8.89 -10.67
CA PHE A 320 -18.71 -8.55 -9.77
C PHE A 320 -19.41 -7.25 -10.19
N ALA A 321 -18.66 -6.18 -10.47
CA ALA A 321 -19.23 -4.90 -10.89
C ALA A 321 -20.10 -5.03 -12.14
N LEU A 322 -19.59 -5.66 -13.20
CA LEU A 322 -20.29 -5.76 -14.48
C LEU A 322 -21.53 -6.66 -14.43
N THR A 323 -21.55 -7.65 -13.53
CA THR A 323 -22.72 -8.54 -13.34
C THR A 323 -23.82 -7.87 -12.52
N GLN A 324 -23.47 -6.93 -11.65
CA GLN A 324 -24.43 -6.14 -10.87
C GLN A 324 -24.89 -4.85 -11.56
N LEU A 325 -24.15 -4.38 -12.58
CA LEU A 325 -24.46 -3.14 -13.28
C LEU A 325 -25.87 -3.17 -13.90
N ASP A 326 -26.70 -2.21 -13.52
CA ASP A 326 -28.02 -2.03 -14.08
C ASP A 326 -27.94 -1.35 -15.45
N LEU A 327 -28.03 -2.19 -16.48
CA LEU A 327 -28.01 -1.81 -17.87
C LEU A 327 -29.12 -0.83 -18.26
N ALA A 328 -30.32 -0.94 -17.68
CA ALA A 328 -31.39 0.01 -17.96
C ALA A 328 -31.02 1.40 -17.44
N GLN A 329 -30.32 1.47 -16.30
CA GLN A 329 -29.85 2.75 -15.75
C GLN A 329 -28.72 3.36 -16.56
N VAL A 330 -27.86 2.55 -17.19
CA VAL A 330 -26.87 3.05 -18.15
C VAL A 330 -27.56 3.71 -19.35
N VAL A 331 -28.63 3.09 -19.87
CA VAL A 331 -29.41 3.66 -20.98
C VAL A 331 -30.08 4.97 -20.57
N GLU A 332 -30.74 5.00 -19.40
CA GLU A 332 -31.42 6.20 -18.89
C GLU A 332 -30.44 7.36 -18.66
N ARG A 333 -29.28 7.08 -18.04
CA ARG A 333 -28.26 8.09 -17.74
C ARG A 333 -27.49 8.51 -18.98
N GLY A 334 -27.29 7.61 -19.95
CA GLY A 334 -26.55 7.85 -21.17
C GLY A 334 -25.04 7.57 -21.07
N TYR A 335 -24.40 7.98 -19.97
CA TYR A 335 -22.99 7.69 -19.66
C TYR A 335 -22.82 7.47 -18.15
N PHE A 336 -21.97 6.53 -17.78
CA PHE A 336 -21.67 6.19 -16.41
C PHE A 336 -20.22 5.71 -16.24
N ASN A 337 -19.44 6.36 -15.37
CA ASN A 337 -18.13 5.84 -14.96
C ASN A 337 -18.34 4.65 -14.00
N LEU A 338 -17.65 3.53 -14.25
CA LEU A 338 -17.80 2.32 -13.44
C LEU A 338 -17.24 2.49 -12.01
N ARG A 339 -16.29 3.40 -11.82
CA ARG A 339 -15.79 3.81 -10.51
C ARG A 339 -16.79 4.76 -9.87
N THR A 340 -17.27 4.42 -8.68
CA THR A 340 -18.29 5.21 -7.98
C THR A 340 -17.71 6.27 -7.06
N TRP A 341 -16.51 6.04 -6.54
CA TRP A 341 -15.85 6.95 -5.63
C TRP A 341 -14.93 7.96 -6.34
N ALA A 342 -14.93 9.18 -5.82
CA ALA A 342 -14.28 10.32 -6.44
C ALA A 342 -12.75 10.29 -6.39
N GLY A 343 -12.13 9.60 -5.43
CA GLY A 343 -10.70 9.73 -5.11
C GLY A 343 -10.45 10.51 -3.81
N ASP A 344 -9.27 10.30 -3.20
CA ASP A 344 -8.87 10.86 -1.88
C ASP A 344 -8.08 12.16 -2.06
N ASN A 345 -7.79 12.56 -3.30
CA ASN A 345 -7.00 13.76 -3.55
C ASN A 345 -7.92 14.97 -3.64
N PRO A 346 -8.05 15.77 -2.57
CA PRO A 346 -8.94 16.92 -2.56
C PRO A 346 -8.56 17.97 -3.62
N GLU A 347 -7.36 17.97 -4.18
CA GLU A 347 -6.96 18.94 -5.21
C GLU A 347 -7.52 18.60 -6.60
N HIS A 348 -7.80 17.32 -6.90
CA HIS A 348 -8.11 16.86 -8.26
C HIS A 348 -9.37 15.98 -8.35
N ASP A 349 -9.84 15.50 -7.22
CA ASP A 349 -11.01 14.64 -7.13
C ASP A 349 -12.25 15.48 -6.82
N CYS A 350 -13.43 14.90 -7.03
CA CYS A 350 -14.67 15.62 -6.82
C CYS A 350 -14.78 16.15 -5.37
N PRO A 351 -15.30 17.37 -5.17
CA PRO A 351 -15.92 18.26 -6.17
C PRO A 351 -14.96 19.22 -6.88
N ASN A 352 -13.68 19.28 -6.48
CA ASN A 352 -12.75 20.33 -6.94
C ASN A 352 -12.27 20.11 -8.39
N GLY A 353 -11.99 18.86 -8.77
CA GLY A 353 -11.61 18.52 -10.16
C GLY A 353 -10.32 19.19 -10.65
N PHE A 354 -10.12 19.21 -11.96
CA PHE A 354 -9.01 19.93 -12.60
C PHE A 354 -9.44 21.31 -13.08
N ASN A 355 -8.69 22.33 -12.69
CA ASN A 355 -8.91 23.70 -13.16
C ASN A 355 -8.21 23.93 -14.51
N THR A 356 -8.97 24.27 -15.55
CA THR A 356 -8.44 24.43 -16.90
C THR A 356 -7.64 25.71 -17.10
N SER A 357 -7.71 26.68 -16.18
CA SER A 357 -6.91 27.91 -16.24
C SER A 357 -5.47 27.71 -15.77
N LYS A 358 -5.16 26.59 -15.13
CA LYS A 358 -3.80 26.29 -14.64
C LYS A 358 -2.84 26.07 -15.80
N THR A 359 -1.72 26.77 -15.76
CA THR A 359 -0.66 26.68 -16.78
C THR A 359 0.47 25.76 -16.33
N ALA A 360 1.47 25.58 -17.20
CA ALA A 360 2.70 24.88 -16.83
C ALA A 360 3.49 25.58 -15.70
N LEU A 361 3.25 26.86 -15.44
CA LEU A 361 3.85 27.57 -14.30
C LEU A 361 3.17 27.20 -12.99
N ASP A 362 1.83 27.07 -13.01
CA ASP A 362 1.03 26.75 -11.83
C ASP A 362 1.11 25.26 -11.48
N SER A 363 1.16 24.39 -12.50
CA SER A 363 1.13 22.94 -12.34
C SER A 363 2.20 22.28 -13.23
N PRO A 364 3.50 22.50 -12.95
CA PRO A 364 4.59 22.05 -13.83
C PRO A 364 4.63 20.52 -14.00
N LYS A 365 4.24 19.78 -12.97
CA LYS A 365 4.19 18.32 -12.95
C LYS A 365 2.78 17.74 -12.99
N GLY A 366 1.73 18.56 -12.86
CA GLY A 366 0.35 18.09 -12.80
C GLY A 366 -0.31 18.00 -14.17
N GLU A 367 -1.44 17.31 -14.21
CA GLU A 367 -2.21 17.04 -15.43
C GLU A 367 -3.09 18.24 -15.83
N GLU A 368 -3.38 19.15 -14.91
CA GLU A 368 -4.22 20.34 -15.12
C GLU A 368 -3.77 21.20 -16.30
N ARG A 369 -2.46 21.40 -16.45
CA ARG A 369 -1.89 22.20 -17.56
C ARG A 369 -2.19 21.62 -18.94
N LEU A 370 -2.61 20.36 -19.00
CA LEU A 370 -2.95 19.66 -20.24
C LEU A 370 -4.45 19.76 -20.55
N MET A 371 -5.30 20.06 -19.56
CA MET A 371 -6.75 20.02 -19.73
C MET A 371 -7.26 21.03 -20.74
N ALA A 372 -6.89 22.32 -20.62
CA ALA A 372 -7.28 23.35 -21.58
C ALA A 372 -6.87 23.04 -23.03
N PRO A 373 -5.57 22.80 -23.34
CA PRO A 373 -5.16 22.56 -24.72
C PRO A 373 -5.75 21.27 -25.30
N VAL A 374 -5.91 20.21 -24.49
CA VAL A 374 -6.54 18.97 -24.96
C VAL A 374 -8.03 19.17 -25.19
N PHE A 375 -8.74 19.87 -24.31
CA PHE A 375 -10.17 20.16 -24.48
C PHE A 375 -10.42 20.95 -25.76
N LEU A 376 -9.73 22.07 -25.97
CA LEU A 376 -9.93 22.94 -27.13
C LEU A 376 -9.61 22.25 -28.46
N ALA A 377 -8.63 21.35 -28.47
CA ALA A 377 -8.31 20.56 -29.65
C ALA A 377 -9.39 19.52 -29.99
N ASN A 378 -10.08 18.99 -28.98
CA ASN A 378 -11.11 17.97 -29.15
C ASN A 378 -12.50 18.56 -29.42
N PHE A 379 -12.83 19.69 -28.78
CA PHE A 379 -14.15 20.33 -28.84
C PHE A 379 -14.05 21.76 -29.39
N PRO A 380 -13.60 21.95 -30.65
CA PRO A 380 -13.44 23.26 -31.23
C PRO A 380 -14.78 24.00 -31.31
N GLY A 381 -14.80 25.23 -30.81
CA GLY A 381 -16.00 26.07 -30.78
C GLY A 381 -16.96 25.80 -29.62
N GLU A 382 -16.65 24.87 -28.71
CA GLU A 382 -17.35 24.72 -27.44
C GLU A 382 -16.67 25.55 -26.35
N ASP A 383 -17.46 26.08 -25.41
CA ASP A 383 -16.94 26.85 -24.28
C ASP A 383 -16.10 25.96 -23.36
N LEU A 384 -14.88 26.40 -23.06
CA LEU A 384 -13.97 25.72 -22.14
C LEU A 384 -14.51 25.83 -20.70
N PRO A 385 -14.92 24.72 -20.05
CA PRO A 385 -15.36 24.76 -18.66
C PRO A 385 -14.19 25.09 -17.75
N GLU A 386 -14.42 25.93 -16.74
CA GLU A 386 -13.37 26.27 -15.75
C GLU A 386 -12.87 25.03 -15.00
N ILE A 387 -13.76 24.08 -14.70
CA ILE A 387 -13.48 22.87 -13.94
C ILE A 387 -13.95 21.65 -14.73
N LEU A 388 -13.09 20.64 -14.80
CA LEU A 388 -13.42 19.29 -15.28
C LEU A 388 -13.27 18.30 -14.13
N ALA A 389 -14.38 17.68 -13.71
CA ALA A 389 -14.42 16.81 -12.54
C ALA A 389 -15.25 15.55 -12.81
N GLY A 390 -14.85 14.44 -12.18
CA GLY A 390 -15.47 13.13 -12.32
C GLY A 390 -14.50 12.03 -11.90
N PRO A 391 -14.95 10.77 -11.71
CA PRO A 391 -14.06 9.68 -11.34
C PRO A 391 -12.99 9.43 -12.41
N CYS A 392 -11.80 8.99 -11.99
CA CYS A 392 -10.66 8.74 -12.89
C CYS A 392 -10.81 7.45 -13.72
N CYS A 393 -9.73 7.14 -14.45
CA CYS A 393 -9.33 5.78 -14.80
C CYS A 393 -10.05 5.13 -16.00
N SER A 394 -10.79 5.91 -16.80
CA SER A 394 -11.32 5.50 -18.12
C SER A 394 -12.01 4.13 -18.16
N GLN A 395 -12.77 3.80 -17.12
CA GLN A 395 -13.67 2.64 -17.14
C GLN A 395 -15.10 3.13 -17.06
N PHE A 396 -15.90 2.90 -18.09
CA PHE A 396 -17.24 3.48 -18.18
C PHE A 396 -18.17 2.65 -19.06
N ALA A 397 -19.47 2.82 -18.85
CA ALA A 397 -20.52 2.32 -19.71
C ALA A 397 -21.24 3.50 -20.36
N VAL A 398 -21.56 3.37 -21.65
CA VAL A 398 -22.24 4.40 -22.42
C VAL A 398 -23.31 3.79 -23.31
N SER A 399 -24.45 4.46 -23.39
CA SER A 399 -25.56 4.07 -24.26
C SER A 399 -25.24 4.38 -25.73
N LYS A 400 -25.84 3.61 -26.64
CA LYS A 400 -25.83 3.90 -28.08
C LYS A 400 -26.27 5.32 -28.39
N ALA A 401 -27.34 5.78 -27.75
CA ALA A 401 -27.89 7.12 -27.97
C ALA A 401 -26.89 8.22 -27.59
N ALA A 402 -26.17 8.06 -26.48
CA ALA A 402 -25.16 9.02 -26.06
C ALA A 402 -23.96 9.06 -27.02
N VAL A 403 -23.54 7.90 -27.58
CA VAL A 403 -22.52 7.88 -28.64
C VAL A 403 -23.03 8.57 -29.91
N LEU A 404 -24.23 8.25 -30.38
CA LEU A 404 -24.81 8.83 -31.60
C LEU A 404 -25.18 10.32 -31.45
N SER A 405 -25.22 10.85 -30.23
CA SER A 405 -25.40 12.28 -29.99
C SER A 405 -24.24 13.14 -30.53
N ARG A 406 -23.08 12.53 -30.75
CA ARG A 406 -21.93 13.15 -31.42
C ARG A 406 -21.78 12.58 -32.83
N PRO A 407 -21.50 13.42 -33.82
CA PRO A 407 -21.29 12.96 -35.19
C PRO A 407 -19.95 12.19 -35.28
N ILE A 408 -19.81 11.29 -36.26
CA ILE A 408 -18.64 10.41 -36.38
C ILE A 408 -17.31 11.21 -36.46
N GLU A 409 -17.36 12.41 -37.04
CA GLU A 409 -16.23 13.33 -37.19
C GLU A 409 -15.66 13.77 -35.83
N GLN A 410 -16.46 13.78 -34.76
CA GLN A 410 -15.98 14.08 -33.41
C GLN A 410 -14.98 13.01 -32.95
N TYR A 411 -15.31 11.73 -33.16
CA TYR A 411 -14.45 10.61 -32.77
C TYR A 411 -13.19 10.54 -33.63
N GLN A 412 -13.32 10.78 -34.93
CA GLN A 412 -12.20 10.86 -35.87
C GLN A 412 -11.22 11.97 -35.48
N ARG A 413 -11.72 13.19 -35.20
CA ARG A 413 -10.90 14.31 -34.73
C ARG A 413 -10.14 13.95 -33.47
N SER A 414 -10.84 13.37 -32.49
CA SER A 414 -10.28 13.01 -31.20
C SER A 414 -9.18 11.96 -31.32
N ALA A 415 -9.41 10.91 -32.12
CA ALA A 415 -8.38 9.90 -32.39
C ALA A 415 -7.18 10.49 -33.13
N GLN A 416 -7.43 11.34 -34.14
CA GLN A 416 -6.37 11.97 -34.93
C GLN A 416 -5.51 12.89 -34.07
N TYR A 417 -6.10 13.69 -33.17
CA TYR A 417 -5.36 14.50 -32.21
C TYR A 417 -4.43 13.66 -31.33
N LEU A 418 -4.92 12.53 -30.81
CA LEU A 418 -4.12 11.61 -30.02
C LEU A 418 -2.93 11.05 -30.81
N ILE A 419 -3.15 10.70 -32.09
CA ILE A 419 -2.13 10.17 -32.99
C ILE A 419 -1.07 11.23 -33.33
N ASP A 420 -1.48 12.45 -33.66
CA ASP A 420 -0.61 13.52 -34.17
C ASP A 420 0.13 14.28 -33.08
N SER A 421 -0.39 14.25 -31.84
CA SER A 421 0.19 14.94 -30.70
C SER A 421 1.70 14.65 -30.53
N PRO A 422 2.58 15.64 -30.32
CA PRO A 422 3.99 15.36 -30.06
C PRO A 422 4.25 14.81 -28.65
N TRP A 423 3.22 14.76 -27.81
CA TRP A 423 3.35 14.34 -26.41
C TRP A 423 3.53 12.82 -26.30
N PRO A 424 4.26 12.36 -25.26
CA PRO A 424 4.31 10.94 -24.93
C PRO A 424 2.92 10.36 -24.65
N ASP A 425 2.86 9.04 -24.65
CA ASP A 425 1.65 8.24 -24.45
C ASP A 425 0.78 8.68 -23.26
N GLN A 426 1.35 8.76 -22.06
CA GLN A 426 0.60 9.05 -20.84
C GLN A 426 0.06 10.50 -20.78
N PRO A 427 0.84 11.57 -21.04
CA PRO A 427 0.33 12.94 -21.00
C PRO A 427 -0.80 13.24 -21.98
N VAL A 428 -0.83 12.58 -23.15
CA VAL A 428 -1.93 12.80 -24.11
C VAL A 428 -3.16 11.95 -23.79
N GLY A 429 -2.99 10.78 -23.17
CA GLY A 429 -4.09 9.89 -22.81
C GLY A 429 -4.79 10.26 -21.50
N ARG A 430 -4.05 10.60 -20.44
CA ARG A 430 -4.60 10.86 -19.09
C ARG A 430 -5.72 11.89 -19.02
N PRO A 431 -5.66 13.04 -19.73
CA PRO A 431 -6.75 14.02 -19.74
C PRO A 431 -8.11 13.43 -20.15
N TRP A 432 -8.12 12.39 -21.00
CA TRP A 432 -9.36 11.75 -21.44
C TRP A 432 -10.18 11.16 -20.31
N GLU A 433 -9.55 10.73 -19.21
CA GLU A 433 -10.25 10.23 -18.03
C GLU A 433 -11.30 11.24 -17.50
N ARG A 434 -11.09 12.54 -17.71
CA ARG A 434 -12.02 13.61 -17.31
C ARG A 434 -12.84 14.17 -18.47
N LEU A 435 -12.54 13.79 -19.72
CA LEU A 435 -13.25 14.29 -20.91
C LEU A 435 -14.40 13.37 -21.37
N TRP A 436 -14.42 12.11 -20.97
CA TRP A 436 -15.51 11.19 -21.33
C TRP A 436 -16.91 11.68 -20.95
N PRO A 437 -17.16 12.19 -19.72
CA PRO A 437 -18.49 12.73 -19.38
C PRO A 437 -18.88 13.91 -20.29
N TYR A 438 -17.92 14.77 -20.64
CA TYR A 438 -18.17 15.90 -21.54
C TYR A 438 -18.46 15.42 -22.98
N LEU A 439 -17.71 14.43 -23.47
CA LEU A 439 -17.93 13.86 -24.80
C LEU A 439 -19.35 13.32 -24.94
N PHE A 440 -19.84 12.56 -23.96
CA PHE A 440 -21.13 11.85 -24.09
C PHE A 440 -22.34 12.60 -23.54
N GLN A 441 -22.16 13.54 -22.61
CA GLN A 441 -23.25 14.25 -21.94
C GLN A 441 -23.12 15.78 -21.93
N LYS A 442 -22.03 16.34 -22.48
CA LYS A 442 -21.70 17.78 -22.33
C LYS A 442 -21.64 18.24 -20.87
N ARG A 443 -21.30 17.32 -19.96
CA ARG A 443 -21.21 17.58 -18.52
C ARG A 443 -19.75 17.70 -18.11
N ALA A 444 -19.36 18.88 -17.62
CA ALA A 444 -18.00 19.14 -17.16
C ALA A 444 -17.71 18.56 -15.76
N ILE A 445 -18.73 18.48 -14.91
CA ILE A 445 -18.64 18.00 -13.52
C ILE A 445 -19.59 16.82 -13.34
N ASP A 446 -19.08 15.59 -13.36
CA ASP A 446 -19.81 14.35 -13.08
C ASP A 446 -19.47 13.80 -11.69
N CYS A 447 -19.76 14.59 -10.67
CA CYS A 447 -19.52 14.23 -9.27
C CYS A 447 -20.79 13.67 -8.64
N ASN A 448 -20.75 12.40 -8.25
CA ASN A 448 -21.90 11.71 -7.67
C ASN A 448 -21.55 11.22 -6.26
N SER A 449 -22.56 11.12 -5.41
CA SER A 449 -22.42 10.46 -4.11
C SER A 449 -22.19 8.96 -4.33
N GLU A 450 -21.14 8.41 -3.72
CA GLU A 450 -20.71 7.04 -3.90
C GLU A 450 -21.81 6.03 -3.50
N TRP A 451 -22.34 6.13 -2.28
CA TRP A 451 -23.37 5.22 -1.78
C TRP A 451 -24.67 5.28 -2.62
N ARG A 452 -25.04 6.48 -3.09
CA ARG A 452 -26.20 6.66 -3.98
C ARG A 452 -25.98 6.00 -5.32
N THR A 453 -24.77 6.15 -5.86
CA THR A 453 -24.36 5.58 -7.14
C THR A 453 -24.32 4.06 -7.06
N LEU A 454 -23.76 3.49 -6.01
CA LEU A 454 -23.76 2.05 -5.75
C LEU A 454 -25.19 1.49 -5.68
N CYS A 455 -26.09 2.16 -4.98
CA CYS A 455 -27.48 1.74 -4.88
C CYS A 455 -28.24 1.88 -6.21
N ARG A 456 -28.14 3.03 -6.88
CA ARG A 456 -28.85 3.30 -8.14
C ARG A 456 -28.31 2.47 -9.29
N MET A 457 -27.00 2.33 -9.44
CA MET A 457 -26.37 1.74 -10.62
C MET A 457 -26.05 0.25 -10.46
N TYR A 458 -25.80 -0.22 -9.24
CA TYR A 458 -25.42 -1.62 -8.99
C TYR A 458 -26.39 -2.38 -8.08
N GLY A 459 -27.44 -1.72 -7.57
CA GLY A 459 -28.37 -2.35 -6.62
C GLY A 459 -27.74 -2.66 -5.26
N VAL A 460 -26.61 -2.05 -4.92
CA VAL A 460 -25.98 -2.23 -3.61
C VAL A 460 -26.42 -1.10 -2.68
N CYS A 461 -27.49 -1.34 -1.92
CA CYS A 461 -28.15 -0.32 -1.10
C CYS A 461 -27.97 -0.59 0.41
N PHE A 462 -26.94 0.00 1.02
CA PHE A 462 -26.68 -0.20 2.45
C PHE A 462 -27.82 0.31 3.35
N PRO A 463 -28.25 -0.46 4.36
CA PRO A 463 -29.06 0.07 5.45
C PRO A 463 -28.35 1.23 6.15
N GLY A 464 -29.08 2.28 6.52
CA GLY A 464 -28.45 3.51 7.04
C GLY A 464 -27.73 4.34 5.97
N GLN A 465 -27.90 4.00 4.67
CA GLN A 465 -27.40 4.76 3.53
C GLN A 465 -25.89 5.02 3.61
N GLU A 466 -25.49 6.27 3.83
CA GLU A 466 -24.11 6.71 3.88
C GLU A 466 -23.34 6.08 5.06
N GLU A 467 -23.95 6.02 6.25
CA GLU A 467 -23.28 5.47 7.44
C GLU A 467 -23.00 3.97 7.27
N GLY A 468 -23.94 3.23 6.67
CA GLY A 468 -23.77 1.82 6.37
C GLY A 468 -22.64 1.57 5.36
N HIS A 469 -22.57 2.40 4.33
CA HIS A 469 -21.48 2.37 3.34
C HIS A 469 -20.13 2.69 3.97
N GLN A 470 -20.02 3.77 4.76
CA GLN A 470 -18.78 4.15 5.45
C GLN A 470 -18.29 3.06 6.40
N ARG A 471 -19.21 2.37 7.10
CA ARG A 471 -18.86 1.21 7.93
C ARG A 471 -18.26 0.09 7.09
N TYR A 472 -18.86 -0.25 5.94
CA TYR A 472 -18.33 -1.26 5.03
C TYR A 472 -16.91 -0.91 4.54
N GLU A 473 -16.71 0.33 4.09
CA GLU A 473 -15.39 0.81 3.64
C GLU A 473 -14.34 0.75 4.76
N SER A 474 -14.72 1.08 6.00
CA SER A 474 -13.82 0.97 7.15
C SER A 474 -13.36 -0.47 7.44
N LEU A 475 -14.28 -1.44 7.31
CA LEU A 475 -13.99 -2.87 7.46
C LEU A 475 -13.14 -3.38 6.31
N TRP A 476 -13.38 -2.90 5.08
CA TRP A 476 -12.54 -3.24 3.94
C TRP A 476 -11.10 -2.72 4.12
N LYS A 477 -10.94 -1.50 4.63
CA LYS A 477 -9.61 -0.97 4.96
C LYS A 477 -8.92 -1.79 6.04
N GLU A 478 -9.65 -2.25 7.06
CA GLU A 478 -9.10 -3.17 8.06
C GLU A 478 -8.66 -4.50 7.42
N LYS A 479 -9.49 -5.05 6.51
CA LYS A 479 -9.15 -6.24 5.73
C LYS A 479 -7.84 -6.07 4.98
N ASP A 480 -7.72 -5.02 4.16
CA ASP A 480 -6.51 -4.73 3.37
C ASP A 480 -5.26 -4.63 4.29
N GLN A 481 -5.40 -3.98 5.46
CA GLN A 481 -4.31 -3.87 6.45
C GLN A 481 -3.93 -5.21 7.08
N LEU A 482 -4.90 -6.10 7.32
CA LEU A 482 -4.65 -7.44 7.85
C LEU A 482 -3.95 -8.32 6.80
N GLU A 483 -4.41 -8.26 5.55
CA GLU A 483 -3.77 -8.97 4.43
C GLU A 483 -2.33 -8.52 4.23
N GLU A 484 -2.04 -7.22 4.25
CA GLU A 484 -0.68 -6.69 4.16
C GLU A 484 0.20 -7.17 5.34
N LYS A 485 -0.40 -7.32 6.53
CA LYS A 485 0.33 -7.77 7.71
C LYS A 485 0.67 -9.25 7.68
N ILE A 486 -0.13 -10.07 6.99
CA ILE A 486 0.05 -11.51 6.93
C ILE A 486 1.12 -11.82 5.88
N GLY A 487 2.25 -12.35 6.33
CA GLY A 487 3.32 -12.73 5.42
C GLY A 487 4.27 -13.74 6.03
N LEU A 488 4.95 -14.49 5.15
CA LEU A 488 5.85 -15.58 5.49
C LEU A 488 6.86 -15.21 6.58
N TRP A 489 7.52 -14.06 6.46
CA TRP A 489 8.53 -13.63 7.43
C TRP A 489 7.93 -13.34 8.80
N ARG A 490 6.81 -12.63 8.88
CA ARG A 490 6.16 -12.33 10.15
C ARG A 490 5.59 -13.59 10.80
N GLU A 491 5.18 -14.58 10.01
CA GLU A 491 4.72 -15.88 10.52
C GLU A 491 5.86 -16.72 11.11
N ILE A 492 7.04 -16.73 10.49
CA ILE A 492 8.23 -17.38 11.03
C ILE A 492 8.60 -16.78 12.39
N TRP A 493 8.60 -15.45 12.52
CA TRP A 493 9.05 -14.77 13.73
C TRP A 493 7.96 -14.60 14.81
N SER A 494 6.68 -14.55 14.43
CA SER A 494 5.56 -14.22 15.34
C SER A 494 4.28 -15.01 15.03
N PRO A 495 4.31 -16.36 15.14
CA PRO A 495 3.20 -17.23 14.72
C PRO A 495 1.92 -17.11 15.56
N ARG A 496 1.99 -16.52 16.76
CA ARG A 496 0.79 -16.24 17.58
C ARG A 496 0.02 -15.03 17.06
N MET A 497 0.73 -13.97 16.68
CA MET A 497 0.14 -12.75 16.14
C MET A 497 -0.53 -13.04 14.79
N ILE A 498 0.14 -13.75 13.90
CA ILE A 498 -0.45 -14.13 12.60
C ILE A 498 -1.72 -14.99 12.76
N ARG A 499 -1.78 -15.89 13.75
CA ARG A 499 -3.01 -16.64 14.04
C ARG A 499 -4.16 -15.73 14.47
N LYS A 500 -3.88 -14.71 15.28
CA LYS A 500 -4.87 -13.70 15.68
C LYS A 500 -5.31 -12.86 14.49
N ASP A 501 -4.37 -12.37 13.69
CA ASP A 501 -4.63 -11.55 12.50
C ASP A 501 -5.45 -12.32 11.46
N ARG A 502 -5.13 -13.60 11.20
CA ARG A 502 -5.95 -14.47 10.34
C ARG A 502 -7.34 -14.72 10.89
N SER A 503 -7.49 -14.86 12.21
CA SER A 503 -8.81 -15.01 12.82
C SER A 503 -9.63 -13.75 12.60
N ARG A 504 -9.05 -12.59 12.88
CA ARG A 504 -9.72 -11.31 12.66
C ARG A 504 -10.04 -11.09 11.18
N LEU A 505 -9.13 -11.47 10.27
CA LEU A 505 -9.37 -11.40 8.83
C LEU A 505 -10.60 -12.20 8.43
N ARG A 506 -10.75 -13.45 8.91
CA ARG A 506 -11.95 -14.26 8.65
C ARG A 506 -13.22 -13.61 9.21
N ASP A 507 -13.16 -13.04 10.42
CA ASP A 507 -14.30 -12.38 11.03
C ASP A 507 -14.73 -11.14 10.22
N VAL A 508 -13.75 -10.34 9.77
CA VAL A 508 -13.98 -9.16 8.92
C VAL A 508 -14.54 -9.56 7.56
N GLU A 509 -13.99 -10.60 6.93
CA GLU A 509 -14.50 -11.10 5.64
C GLU A 509 -15.95 -11.60 5.74
N HIS A 510 -16.29 -12.25 6.86
CA HIS A 510 -17.66 -12.68 7.13
C HIS A 510 -18.61 -11.49 7.33
N GLU A 511 -18.20 -10.48 8.11
CA GLU A 511 -18.99 -9.26 8.33
C GLU A 511 -19.22 -8.48 7.03
N LEU A 512 -18.16 -8.33 6.21
CA LEU A 512 -18.25 -7.70 4.88
C LEU A 512 -19.25 -8.45 3.98
N GLU A 513 -19.20 -9.78 3.97
CA GLU A 513 -20.14 -10.58 3.18
C GLU A 513 -21.59 -10.38 3.63
N GLU A 514 -21.85 -10.47 4.93
CA GLU A 514 -23.21 -10.30 5.47
C GLU A 514 -23.77 -8.91 5.16
N MET A 515 -22.95 -7.86 5.32
CA MET A 515 -23.34 -6.49 4.97
C MET A 515 -23.64 -6.34 3.48
N LEU A 516 -22.82 -6.93 2.61
CA LEU A 516 -23.02 -6.87 1.16
C LEU A 516 -24.28 -7.63 0.73
N LEU A 517 -24.53 -8.83 1.28
CA LEU A 517 -25.75 -9.59 1.02
C LEU A 517 -27.00 -8.82 1.47
N GLN A 518 -26.94 -8.19 2.64
CA GLN A 518 -28.03 -7.34 3.12
C GLN A 518 -28.25 -6.14 2.19
N ALA A 519 -27.18 -5.46 1.75
CA ALA A 519 -27.26 -4.32 0.84
C ALA A 519 -27.84 -4.70 -0.53
N LEU A 520 -27.45 -5.85 -1.09
CA LEU A 520 -28.01 -6.40 -2.32
C LEU A 520 -29.50 -6.75 -2.16
N SER A 521 -29.87 -7.38 -1.04
CA SER A 521 -31.27 -7.72 -0.78
C SER A 521 -32.17 -6.48 -0.67
N HIS A 522 -31.66 -5.40 -0.08
CA HIS A 522 -32.35 -4.13 0.04
C HIS A 522 -32.46 -3.43 -1.32
N GLY A 523 -31.45 -3.55 -2.17
CA GLY A 523 -31.50 -3.04 -3.55
C GLY A 523 -32.42 -3.80 -4.49
N LEU A 524 -33.02 -4.93 -4.09
CA LEU A 524 -34.10 -5.53 -4.88
C LEU A 524 -35.36 -4.63 -4.92
N ASP A 525 -35.50 -3.71 -3.96
CA ASP A 525 -36.59 -2.73 -3.96
C ASP A 525 -36.28 -1.56 -4.91
N MET A 526 -37.09 -1.45 -5.97
CA MET A 526 -37.01 -0.37 -6.93
C MET A 526 -37.25 1.02 -6.33
N ALA A 527 -38.10 1.14 -5.31
CA ALA A 527 -38.39 2.42 -4.68
C ALA A 527 -37.15 2.95 -3.95
N VAL A 528 -36.43 2.07 -3.24
CA VAL A 528 -35.16 2.40 -2.57
C VAL A 528 -34.12 2.88 -3.58
N ARG A 529 -33.99 2.17 -4.70
CA ARG A 529 -33.06 2.55 -5.77
C ARG A 529 -33.44 3.87 -6.44
N GLN A 530 -34.73 4.12 -6.65
CA GLN A 530 -35.23 5.39 -7.20
C GLN A 530 -34.97 6.55 -6.25
N GLU A 531 -35.20 6.36 -4.95
CA GLU A 531 -34.93 7.37 -3.92
C GLU A 531 -33.45 7.76 -3.90
N ALA A 532 -32.54 6.78 -3.93
CA ALA A 532 -31.10 7.03 -4.00
C ALA A 532 -30.70 7.83 -5.25
N GLY A 533 -31.43 7.64 -6.36
CA GLY A 533 -31.22 8.35 -7.63
C GLY A 533 -31.82 9.75 -7.71
N ARG A 534 -32.66 10.17 -6.77
CA ARG A 534 -33.17 11.55 -6.75
C ARG A 534 -32.03 12.49 -6.39
N ALA A 535 -31.91 13.60 -7.13
CA ALA A 535 -31.01 14.68 -6.75
C ALA A 535 -31.39 15.14 -5.34
N VAL A 536 -30.38 15.32 -4.47
CA VAL A 536 -30.57 16.19 -3.31
C VAL A 536 -30.40 17.58 -3.87
N ASP A 537 -31.50 18.30 -3.97
CA ASP A 537 -31.50 19.72 -4.34
C ASP A 537 -30.67 20.55 -3.34
#